data_AF-A0A168L257-F1
#
_entry.id   AF-A0A168L257-F1
#
_cell.length_a   1.000
_cell.length_b   1.000
_cell.length_c   1.000
_cell.angle_alpha   90.00
_cell.angle_beta   90.00
_cell.angle_gamma   90.00
#
_symmetry.space_group_name_H-M   'P 1'
#
loop_
_entity.id
_entity.type
_entity.pdbx_description
1 polymer ?
#
loop_
_entity_poly.entity_id
_entity_poly.type
_entity_poly.pdbx_seq_one_letter_code
_entity_poly.pdbx_strand_id
1 'polypeptide(L)'
;MTYWYEYGDSARGQCVRIVDVPGTLSGDILRLRQQLPEKPGHFEVDGNDIRELDHCLPHPDFVGDDSENVSEVMASLPLLQVDAAKHFLKKPKYNSEIQNLKKCQNGAVPGHSASRNIIQLFGKSSNGELVFEKLRPSQATLALYSSLPIYKTWILQLLDCLECLHSFGIIHKDLRADNLLFSADASRLILCDLESRWGECQAPEASSDGGHEGSGWTAQSDIYDVGNCIRNMAYGNNPITPFIERPVPAPLQGIVDACQREKPQDRPSISELRLMVNNIVE
;
A
#
# COMPACT_ATOMS: atom_id res chain seq x y z
N MET A 1 -16.50 -7.49 4.42
CA MET A 1 -15.34 -8.06 3.72
C MET A 1 -15.56 -9.56 3.52
N THR A 2 -15.07 -10.14 2.43
CA THR A 2 -15.21 -11.57 2.11
C THR A 2 -13.82 -12.19 2.05
N TYR A 3 -13.62 -13.30 2.75
CA TYR A 3 -12.36 -14.02 2.85
C TYR A 3 -12.53 -15.46 2.39
N TRP A 4 -11.53 -15.98 1.69
CA TRP A 4 -11.44 -17.39 1.31
C TRP A 4 -10.18 -17.98 1.94
N TYR A 5 -10.32 -19.11 2.63
CA TYR A 5 -9.17 -19.82 3.20
C TYR A 5 -9.34 -21.33 3.09
N GLU A 6 -8.23 -22.05 3.12
CA GLU A 6 -8.24 -23.51 3.14
C GLU A 6 -8.79 -24.01 4.48
N TYR A 7 -9.82 -24.85 4.42
CA TYR A 7 -10.38 -25.50 5.60
C TYR A 7 -10.62 -26.98 5.30
N GLY A 8 -9.89 -27.84 6.01
CA GLY A 8 -9.86 -29.28 5.78
C GLY A 8 -9.44 -29.65 4.35
N ASP A 9 -9.87 -30.82 3.87
CA ASP A 9 -9.60 -31.32 2.51
C ASP A 9 -10.60 -30.78 1.46
N SER A 10 -11.29 -29.68 1.75
CA SER A 10 -12.30 -29.16 0.81
C SER A 10 -11.60 -28.53 -0.42
N ALA A 11 -11.77 -29.17 -1.58
CA ALA A 11 -11.20 -28.71 -2.86
C ALA A 11 -11.63 -27.30 -3.31
N ARG A 12 -12.57 -26.66 -2.60
CA ARG A 12 -13.11 -25.33 -2.90
C ARG A 12 -12.84 -24.30 -1.79
N GLY A 13 -12.14 -24.68 -0.72
CA GLY A 13 -11.90 -23.84 0.44
C GLY A 13 -13.19 -23.41 1.16
N GLN A 14 -13.04 -22.53 2.14
CA GLN A 14 -14.12 -21.97 2.94
C GLN A 14 -14.19 -20.45 2.75
N CYS A 15 -15.36 -20.00 2.28
CA CYS A 15 -15.73 -18.58 2.26
C CYS A 15 -16.30 -18.14 3.62
N VAL A 16 -15.79 -17.01 4.13
CA VAL A 16 -16.37 -16.30 5.27
C VAL A 16 -16.56 -14.83 4.95
N ARG A 17 -17.76 -14.31 5.21
CA ARG A 17 -18.04 -12.88 5.11
C ARG A 17 -18.09 -12.25 6.50
N ILE A 18 -17.45 -11.11 6.67
CA ILE A 18 -17.40 -10.39 7.96
C ILE A 18 -17.84 -8.95 7.73
N VAL A 19 -18.90 -8.52 8.41
CA VAL A 19 -19.38 -7.13 8.40
C VAL A 19 -18.61 -6.37 9.47
N ASP A 20 -18.06 -5.19 9.16
CA ASP A 20 -17.37 -4.40 10.19
C ASP A 20 -18.37 -3.65 11.07
N VAL A 21 -18.70 -4.25 12.22
CA VAL A 21 -19.50 -3.60 13.26
C VAL A 21 -18.62 -3.36 14.50
N PRO A 22 -18.16 -2.13 14.76
CA PRO A 22 -17.29 -1.82 15.91
C PRO A 22 -17.90 -2.22 17.26
N GLY A 23 -17.07 -2.75 18.16
CA GLY A 23 -17.50 -3.15 19.52
C GLY A 23 -18.29 -4.47 19.56
N THR A 24 -18.22 -5.27 18.51
CA THR A 24 -18.85 -6.59 18.40
C THR A 24 -17.82 -7.63 17.97
N LEU A 25 -18.20 -8.92 18.02
CA LEU A 25 -17.38 -10.04 17.54
C LEU A 25 -16.80 -9.78 16.14
N SER A 26 -17.66 -9.44 15.18
CA SER A 26 -17.26 -9.16 13.79
C SER A 26 -16.20 -8.06 13.69
N GLY A 27 -16.38 -6.98 14.45
CA GLY A 27 -15.43 -5.87 14.51
C GLY A 27 -14.12 -6.22 15.20
N ASP A 28 -14.15 -7.03 16.26
CA ASP A 28 -12.95 -7.45 16.98
C ASP A 28 -12.12 -8.48 16.19
N ILE A 29 -12.77 -9.34 15.40
CA ILE A 29 -12.08 -10.22 14.44
C ILE A 29 -11.29 -9.39 13.42
N LEU A 30 -11.93 -8.41 12.77
CA LEU A 30 -11.28 -7.58 11.75
C LEU A 30 -10.16 -6.70 12.31
N ARG A 31 -10.17 -6.43 13.63
CA ARG A 31 -9.13 -5.68 14.35
C ARG A 31 -8.06 -6.60 14.96
N LEU A 32 -8.08 -7.89 14.65
CA LEU A 32 -7.15 -8.90 15.17
C LEU A 32 -7.15 -9.02 16.70
N ARG A 33 -8.27 -8.66 17.34
CA ARG A 33 -8.46 -8.78 18.80
C ARG A 33 -9.08 -10.11 19.18
N GLN A 34 -9.78 -10.75 18.25
CA GLN A 34 -10.40 -12.06 18.44
C GLN A 34 -10.12 -12.94 17.22
N GLN A 35 -9.98 -14.25 17.45
CA GLN A 35 -9.84 -15.21 16.38
C GLN A 35 -11.18 -15.43 15.66
N LEU A 36 -11.11 -15.79 14.38
CA LEU A 36 -12.27 -16.20 13.63
C LEU A 36 -12.88 -17.47 14.28
N PRO A 37 -14.20 -17.52 14.51
CA PRO A 37 -14.85 -18.70 15.07
C PRO A 37 -14.63 -19.94 14.19
N GLU A 38 -14.25 -21.05 14.82
CA GLU A 38 -14.16 -22.34 14.15
C GLU A 38 -15.57 -22.87 13.85
N LYS A 39 -16.06 -22.62 12.63
CA LYS A 39 -17.32 -23.17 12.13
C LYS A 39 -17.09 -23.78 10.75
N PRO A 40 -17.49 -25.02 10.47
CA PRO A 40 -17.40 -25.59 9.14
C PRO A 40 -18.46 -24.98 8.20
N GLY A 41 -18.14 -24.92 6.90
CA GLY A 41 -19.05 -24.43 5.86
C GLY A 41 -19.01 -22.92 5.67
N HIS A 42 -19.68 -22.41 4.64
CA HIS A 42 -19.69 -20.98 4.35
C HIS A 42 -20.54 -20.21 5.36
N PHE A 43 -20.01 -19.14 5.94
CA PHE A 43 -20.73 -18.36 6.95
C PHE A 43 -20.46 -16.86 6.89
N GLU A 44 -21.36 -16.10 7.48
CA GLU A 44 -21.29 -14.65 7.66
C GLU A 44 -21.21 -14.35 9.16
N VAL A 45 -20.38 -13.38 9.54
CA VAL A 45 -20.32 -12.78 10.87
C VAL A 45 -20.77 -11.33 10.76
N ASP A 46 -21.91 -11.01 11.34
CA ASP A 46 -22.49 -9.66 11.34
C ASP A 46 -22.79 -9.24 12.78
N GLY A 47 -22.07 -8.23 13.28
CA GLY A 47 -22.16 -7.86 14.68
C GLY A 47 -21.67 -9.00 15.58
N ASN A 48 -22.58 -9.52 16.40
CA ASN A 48 -22.35 -10.70 17.25
C ASN A 48 -22.99 -11.98 16.70
N ASP A 49 -23.69 -11.89 15.56
CA ASP A 49 -24.40 -13.02 14.97
C ASP A 49 -23.52 -13.75 13.97
N ILE A 50 -23.58 -15.08 13.99
CA ILE A 50 -22.94 -15.96 13.01
C ILE A 50 -24.05 -16.72 12.28
N ARG A 51 -24.09 -16.61 10.95
CA ARG A 51 -25.14 -17.21 10.10
C ARG A 51 -24.52 -17.99 8.96
N GLU A 52 -25.15 -19.08 8.54
CA GLU A 52 -24.69 -19.82 7.35
C GLU A 52 -25.00 -19.00 6.10
N LEU A 53 -24.11 -19.06 5.12
CA LEU A 53 -24.36 -18.45 3.82
C LEU A 53 -25.19 -19.44 2.99
N ASP A 54 -26.39 -19.02 2.59
CA ASP A 54 -27.33 -19.83 1.80
C ASP A 54 -26.77 -20.26 0.42
N HIS A 55 -25.71 -19.60 -0.03
CA HIS A 55 -25.05 -19.87 -1.30
C HIS A 55 -23.55 -19.63 -1.19
N CYS A 56 -22.78 -20.42 -1.95
CA CYS A 56 -21.37 -20.20 -2.16
C CYS A 56 -21.19 -18.87 -2.92
N LEU A 57 -20.46 -17.92 -2.34
CA LEU A 57 -20.06 -16.72 -3.07
C LEU A 57 -19.19 -17.13 -4.26
N PRO A 58 -19.16 -16.35 -5.36
CA PRO A 58 -18.27 -16.65 -6.45
C PRO A 58 -16.84 -16.75 -5.90
N HIS A 59 -16.21 -17.90 -6.15
CA HIS A 59 -14.79 -18.06 -5.86
C HIS A 59 -14.05 -16.98 -6.66
N PRO A 60 -13.07 -16.27 -6.07
CA PRO A 60 -12.27 -15.32 -6.83
C PRO A 60 -11.67 -16.05 -8.04
N ASP A 61 -11.77 -15.46 -9.22
CA ASP A 61 -11.18 -16.03 -10.42
C ASP A 61 -9.69 -16.27 -10.18
N PHE A 62 -9.20 -17.44 -10.59
CA PHE A 62 -7.77 -17.70 -10.53
C PHE A 62 -7.06 -16.77 -11.51
N VAL A 63 -6.45 -15.71 -10.98
CA VAL A 63 -5.55 -14.87 -11.75
C VAL A 63 -4.26 -15.67 -11.93
N GLY A 64 -3.99 -16.11 -13.16
CA GLY A 64 -2.75 -16.82 -13.49
C GLY A 64 -1.51 -15.96 -13.18
N ASP A 65 -0.36 -16.62 -13.00
CA ASP A 65 0.91 -15.92 -12.83
C ASP A 65 1.23 -15.09 -14.08
N ASP A 66 1.24 -13.77 -13.92
CA ASP A 66 1.50 -12.79 -14.97
C ASP A 66 2.94 -12.23 -14.92
N SER A 67 3.84 -12.91 -14.19
CA SER A 67 5.25 -12.54 -14.09
C SER A 67 5.94 -12.47 -15.45
N GLU A 68 6.77 -11.44 -15.62
CA GLU A 68 7.59 -11.28 -16.83
C GLU A 68 8.89 -12.07 -16.75
N ASN A 69 9.48 -12.34 -17.92
CA ASN A 69 10.85 -12.80 -17.97
C ASN A 69 11.82 -11.64 -17.66
N VAL A 70 12.29 -11.59 -16.42
CA VAL A 70 13.22 -10.58 -15.91
C VAL A 70 14.70 -11.00 -15.96
N SER A 71 15.01 -12.15 -16.56
CA SER A 71 16.33 -12.80 -16.46
C SER A 71 17.50 -11.93 -16.93
N GLU A 72 17.30 -11.18 -18.02
CA GLU A 72 18.33 -10.30 -18.59
C GLU A 72 18.69 -9.16 -17.62
N VAL A 73 17.69 -8.49 -17.08
CA VAL A 73 17.92 -7.37 -16.16
C VAL A 73 18.44 -7.86 -14.82
N MET A 74 17.96 -9.01 -14.35
CA MET A 74 18.51 -9.68 -13.16
C MET A 74 19.98 -10.08 -13.32
N ALA A 75 20.42 -10.43 -14.52
CA ALA A 75 21.83 -10.74 -14.78
C ALA A 75 22.74 -9.51 -14.60
N SER A 76 22.20 -8.30 -14.79
CA SER A 76 22.94 -7.05 -14.58
C SER A 76 23.08 -6.63 -13.12
N LEU A 77 22.31 -7.23 -12.20
CA LEU A 77 22.35 -6.87 -10.78
C LEU A 77 23.52 -7.56 -10.07
N PRO A 78 24.22 -6.87 -9.15
CA PRO A 78 25.29 -7.47 -8.38
C PRO A 78 24.74 -8.56 -7.46
N LEU A 79 25.53 -9.62 -7.29
CA LEU A 79 25.25 -10.66 -6.32
C LEU A 79 25.59 -10.14 -4.90
N LEU A 80 24.62 -10.19 -3.99
CA LEU A 80 24.78 -9.77 -2.61
C LEU A 80 24.72 -10.97 -1.66
N GLN A 81 25.61 -11.00 -0.67
CA GLN A 81 25.47 -11.91 0.45
C GLN A 81 24.30 -11.47 1.34
N VAL A 82 23.32 -12.35 1.52
CA VAL A 82 22.10 -12.03 2.27
C VAL A 82 22.33 -12.20 3.78
N ASP A 83 22.03 -11.14 4.54
CA ASP A 83 21.94 -11.17 6.00
C ASP A 83 20.45 -11.09 6.39
N ALA A 84 19.89 -12.18 6.90
CA ALA A 84 18.46 -12.27 7.23
C ALA A 84 18.01 -11.26 8.33
N ALA A 85 18.95 -10.74 9.13
CA ALA A 85 18.65 -9.71 10.12
C ALA A 85 18.51 -8.31 9.50
N LYS A 86 19.19 -8.06 8.37
CA LYS A 86 19.27 -6.74 7.73
C LYS A 86 18.55 -6.63 6.39
N HIS A 87 18.31 -7.75 5.73
CA HIS A 87 17.78 -7.78 4.37
C HIS A 87 16.38 -8.36 4.29
N PHE A 88 15.61 -7.78 3.37
CA PHE A 88 14.34 -8.31 2.90
C PHE A 88 14.52 -8.82 1.47
N LEU A 89 13.88 -9.94 1.15
CA LEU A 89 13.94 -10.59 -0.16
C LEU A 89 12.57 -10.50 -0.83
N LYS A 90 12.53 -10.04 -2.08
CA LYS A 90 11.33 -10.04 -2.93
C LYS A 90 11.62 -10.84 -4.20
N LYS A 91 10.67 -11.67 -4.64
CA LYS A 91 10.78 -12.28 -5.97
C LYS A 91 10.56 -11.20 -7.03
N PRO A 92 11.41 -11.11 -8.07
CA PRO A 92 11.20 -10.13 -9.12
C PRO A 92 9.99 -10.54 -9.98
N LYS A 93 9.08 -9.60 -10.23
CA LYS A 93 7.85 -9.86 -11.00
C LYS A 93 7.84 -9.16 -12.36
N TYR A 94 8.22 -7.88 -12.39
CA TYR A 94 8.19 -7.06 -13.61
C TYR A 94 9.51 -6.35 -13.84
N ASN A 95 9.86 -6.18 -15.11
CA ASN A 95 11.07 -5.44 -15.48
C ASN A 95 10.96 -3.95 -15.11
N SER A 96 9.76 -3.38 -15.21
CA SER A 96 9.48 -1.97 -14.87
C SER A 96 9.91 -1.62 -13.43
N GLU A 97 9.69 -2.53 -12.48
CA GLU A 97 10.11 -2.35 -11.08
C GLU A 97 11.63 -2.11 -10.98
N ILE A 98 12.41 -3.00 -11.59
CA ILE A 98 13.87 -2.94 -11.53
C ILE A 98 14.38 -1.70 -12.27
N GLN A 99 13.76 -1.31 -13.39
CA GLN A 99 14.14 -0.09 -14.10
C GLN A 99 13.81 1.18 -13.31
N ASN A 100 12.65 1.24 -12.66
CA ASN A 100 12.24 2.38 -11.83
C ASN A 100 13.15 2.52 -10.61
N LEU A 101 13.49 1.41 -9.94
CA LEU A 101 14.47 1.38 -8.85
C LEU A 101 15.84 1.86 -9.32
N LYS A 102 16.33 1.40 -10.48
CA LYS A 102 17.58 1.87 -11.08
C LYS A 102 17.54 3.38 -11.35
N LYS A 103 16.47 3.92 -11.93
CA LYS A 103 16.32 5.36 -12.17
C LYS A 103 16.41 6.15 -10.86
N CYS A 104 15.70 5.71 -9.82
CA CYS A 104 15.75 6.33 -8.49
C CYS A 104 17.12 6.19 -7.80
N GLN A 105 18.01 5.35 -8.33
CA GLN A 105 19.38 5.15 -7.85
C GLN A 105 20.45 5.67 -8.80
N ASN A 106 20.11 6.68 -9.63
CA ASN A 106 21.03 7.28 -10.61
C ASN A 106 21.60 6.26 -11.61
N GLY A 107 20.81 5.25 -11.98
CA GLY A 107 21.13 4.25 -13.00
C GLY A 107 21.91 3.03 -12.51
N ALA A 108 22.31 2.98 -11.24
CA ALA A 108 23.17 1.92 -10.68
C ALA A 108 22.52 1.15 -9.52
N VAL A 109 22.96 -0.09 -9.31
CA VAL A 109 22.54 -0.95 -8.19
C VAL A 109 23.78 -1.63 -7.60
N PRO A 110 24.06 -1.46 -6.28
CA PRO A 110 23.52 -0.40 -5.44
C PRO A 110 24.03 0.95 -5.96
N GLY A 111 23.13 1.91 -6.15
CA GLY A 111 23.45 3.27 -6.59
C GLY A 111 23.15 4.29 -5.51
N HIS A 112 23.52 5.55 -5.74
CA HIS A 112 23.14 6.64 -4.83
C HIS A 112 21.63 6.88 -4.94
N SER A 113 20.88 6.70 -3.84
CA SER A 113 19.44 6.94 -3.84
C SER A 113 19.14 8.43 -4.02
N ALA A 114 18.28 8.76 -4.97
CA ALA A 114 17.80 10.12 -5.21
C ALA A 114 16.96 10.65 -4.04
N SER A 115 16.32 9.77 -3.27
CA SER A 115 15.63 10.11 -2.02
C SER A 115 15.88 9.05 -0.95
N ARG A 116 16.09 9.49 0.29
CA ARG A 116 16.21 8.61 1.47
C ARG A 116 14.89 7.94 1.88
N ASN A 117 13.80 8.38 1.27
CA ASN A 117 12.43 7.94 1.52
C ASN A 117 11.89 7.05 0.38
N ILE A 118 12.71 6.70 -0.62
CA ILE A 118 12.37 5.67 -1.62
C ILE A 118 13.18 4.41 -1.32
N ILE A 119 12.56 3.24 -1.46
CA ILE A 119 13.22 1.96 -1.19
C ILE A 119 14.43 1.78 -2.11
N GLN A 120 15.53 1.27 -1.54
CA GLN A 120 16.77 1.04 -2.28
C GLN A 120 16.97 -0.46 -2.54
N LEU A 121 17.12 -0.81 -3.81
CA LEU A 121 17.59 -2.10 -4.28
C LEU A 121 19.11 -2.20 -4.10
N PHE A 122 19.55 -3.22 -3.36
CA PHE A 122 20.97 -3.48 -3.13
C PHE A 122 21.58 -4.43 -4.16
N GLY A 123 20.78 -5.30 -4.77
CA GLY A 123 21.24 -6.29 -5.74
C GLY A 123 20.33 -7.51 -5.76
N LYS A 124 20.91 -8.67 -6.02
CA LYS A 124 20.19 -9.96 -6.04
C LYS A 124 20.81 -11.01 -5.11
N SER A 125 19.99 -11.92 -4.61
CA SER A 125 20.42 -13.11 -3.85
C SER A 125 21.01 -14.17 -4.78
N SER A 126 21.63 -15.20 -4.19
CA SER A 126 22.09 -16.40 -4.94
C SER A 126 20.95 -17.16 -5.62
N ASN A 127 19.73 -17.00 -5.11
CA ASN A 127 18.52 -17.66 -5.63
C ASN A 127 17.76 -16.77 -6.62
N GLY A 128 18.29 -15.58 -6.95
CA GLY A 128 17.66 -14.66 -7.90
C GLY A 128 16.54 -13.80 -7.33
N GLU A 129 16.50 -13.57 -6.01
CA GLU A 129 15.56 -12.63 -5.39
C GLU A 129 16.17 -11.23 -5.33
N LEU A 130 15.35 -10.19 -5.42
CA LEU A 130 15.75 -8.80 -5.18
C LEU A 130 16.04 -8.59 -3.70
N VAL A 131 17.12 -7.88 -3.39
CA VAL A 131 17.58 -7.65 -2.01
C VAL A 131 17.42 -6.19 -1.62
N PHE A 132 16.70 -5.95 -0.52
CA PHE A 132 16.39 -4.62 0.01
C PHE A 132 16.79 -4.49 1.49
N GLU A 133 16.81 -3.27 2.00
CA GLU A 133 16.83 -3.00 3.46
C GLU A 133 15.61 -3.63 4.13
N LYS A 134 15.82 -4.30 5.28
CA LYS A 134 14.73 -4.83 6.10
C LYS A 134 14.12 -3.71 6.93
N LEU A 135 12.90 -3.32 6.58
CA LEU A 135 12.12 -2.26 7.22
C LEU A 135 10.87 -2.83 7.89
N ARG A 136 10.21 -2.02 8.72
CA ARG A 136 8.94 -2.38 9.35
C ARG A 136 7.79 -2.12 8.38
N PRO A 137 6.85 -3.06 8.22
CA PRO A 137 5.65 -2.83 7.42
C PRO A 137 4.73 -1.81 8.09
N SER A 138 3.84 -1.19 7.31
CA SER A 138 2.91 -0.18 7.81
C SER A 138 2.00 -0.70 8.92
N GLN A 139 1.51 -1.94 8.83
CA GLN A 139 0.60 -2.51 9.84
C GLN A 139 1.29 -2.63 11.21
N ALA A 140 2.62 -2.84 11.24
CA ALA A 140 3.38 -2.91 12.49
C ALA A 140 3.65 -1.53 13.11
N THR A 141 3.47 -0.44 12.35
CA THR A 141 3.80 0.93 12.78
C THR A 141 2.54 1.77 12.98
N LEU A 142 1.64 1.77 12.01
CA LEU A 142 0.38 2.52 12.01
C LEU A 142 -0.69 1.89 12.93
N ALA A 143 -0.52 0.65 13.38
CA ALA A 143 -1.35 0.10 14.47
C ALA A 143 -1.09 0.77 15.82
N LEU A 144 0.01 1.54 15.94
CA LEU A 144 0.34 2.32 17.13
C LEU A 144 -0.13 3.76 16.94
N TYR A 145 -0.63 4.37 18.02
CA TYR A 145 -0.98 5.78 18.01
C TYR A 145 0.28 6.64 17.90
N SER A 146 0.25 7.62 16.98
CA SER A 146 1.31 8.61 16.80
C SER A 146 0.79 10.02 17.04
N SER A 147 1.68 10.94 17.40
CA SER A 147 1.31 12.34 17.57
C SER A 147 1.14 13.03 16.21
N LEU A 148 0.37 14.13 16.17
CA LEU A 148 0.21 14.94 14.96
C LEU A 148 1.54 15.37 14.31
N PRO A 149 2.59 15.75 15.06
CA PRO A 149 3.91 16.05 14.49
C PRO A 149 4.57 14.88 13.76
N ILE A 150 4.34 13.65 14.23
CA ILE A 150 4.85 12.43 13.57
C ILE A 150 4.10 12.23 12.25
N TYR A 151 2.76 12.31 12.25
CA TYR A 151 1.98 12.23 11.01
C TYR A 151 2.39 13.32 10.01
N LYS A 152 2.58 14.56 10.46
CA LYS A 152 3.08 15.66 9.64
C LYS A 152 4.43 15.31 9.00
N THR A 153 5.35 14.74 9.77
CA THR A 153 6.66 14.30 9.28
C THR A 153 6.53 13.23 8.19
N TRP A 154 5.70 12.20 8.42
CA TRP A 154 5.47 11.15 7.43
C TRP A 154 4.82 11.66 6.16
N ILE A 155 3.85 12.55 6.26
CA ILE A 155 3.20 13.16 5.09
C ILE A 155 4.24 13.95 4.28
N LEU A 156 5.07 14.77 4.93
CA LEU A 156 6.14 15.51 4.23
C LEU A 156 7.15 14.58 3.55
N GLN A 157 7.53 13.49 4.20
CA GLN A 157 8.41 12.47 3.61
C GLN A 157 7.76 11.76 2.42
N LEU A 158 6.47 11.49 2.46
CA LEU A 158 5.71 10.94 1.33
C LEU A 158 5.69 11.92 0.15
N LEU A 159 5.53 13.22 0.42
CA LEU A 159 5.63 14.25 -0.62
C LEU A 159 7.04 14.32 -1.24
N ASP A 160 8.10 14.17 -0.44
CA ASP A 160 9.48 14.08 -0.95
C ASP A 160 9.66 12.88 -1.89
N CYS A 161 9.00 11.75 -1.61
CA CYS A 161 9.00 10.59 -2.50
C CYS A 161 8.34 10.89 -3.84
N LEU A 162 7.12 11.45 -3.81
CA LEU A 162 6.37 11.74 -5.04
C LEU A 162 7.06 12.80 -5.89
N GLU A 163 7.62 13.84 -5.28
CA GLU A 163 8.40 14.85 -5.97
C GLU A 163 9.59 14.21 -6.71
N CYS A 164 10.30 13.31 -6.02
CA CYS A 164 11.40 12.55 -6.62
C CYS A 164 10.92 11.65 -7.77
N LEU A 165 9.88 10.84 -7.58
CA LEU A 165 9.35 9.95 -8.62
C LEU A 165 8.88 10.73 -9.85
N HIS A 166 8.08 11.78 -9.64
CA HIS A 166 7.52 12.61 -10.70
C HIS A 166 8.62 13.33 -11.49
N SER A 167 9.74 13.71 -10.84
CA SER A 167 10.90 14.30 -11.52
C SER A 167 11.58 13.34 -12.52
N PHE A 168 11.44 12.03 -12.32
CA PHE A 168 11.90 10.99 -13.26
C PHE A 168 10.79 10.55 -14.24
N GLY A 169 9.63 11.21 -14.23
CA GLY A 169 8.46 10.83 -15.03
C GLY A 169 7.83 9.52 -14.58
N ILE A 170 8.05 9.11 -13.33
CA ILE A 170 7.47 7.90 -12.74
C ILE A 170 6.22 8.31 -11.97
N ILE A 171 5.07 7.78 -12.34
CA ILE A 171 3.83 7.86 -11.56
C ILE A 171 3.78 6.58 -10.72
N HIS A 172 3.48 6.68 -9.42
CA HIS A 172 3.54 5.52 -8.54
C HIS A 172 2.50 4.47 -8.92
N LYS A 173 1.27 4.93 -9.21
CA LYS A 173 0.12 4.10 -9.64
C LYS A 173 -0.52 3.28 -8.52
N ASP A 174 0.25 2.68 -7.63
CA ASP A 174 -0.33 1.89 -6.52
C ASP A 174 -0.09 2.54 -5.15
N LEU A 175 -0.40 3.84 -5.03
CA LEU A 175 -0.07 4.58 -3.80
C LEU A 175 -1.08 4.23 -2.69
N ARG A 176 -0.65 3.38 -1.76
CA ARG A 176 -1.46 2.90 -0.63
C ARG A 176 -0.62 2.77 0.63
N ALA A 177 -1.29 2.76 1.79
CA ALA A 177 -0.60 2.64 3.08
C ALA A 177 0.20 1.33 3.23
N ASP A 178 -0.18 0.27 2.51
CA ASP A 178 0.57 -1.01 2.53
C ASP A 178 1.93 -0.90 1.81
N ASN A 179 2.07 0.04 0.89
CA ASN A 179 3.32 0.31 0.16
C ASN A 179 4.21 1.34 0.90
N LEU A 180 3.92 1.58 2.18
CA LEU A 180 4.71 2.43 3.07
C LEU A 180 5.44 1.55 4.10
N LEU A 181 6.75 1.64 4.10
CA LEU A 181 7.63 0.99 5.06
C LEU A 181 8.18 2.03 6.03
N PHE A 182 8.63 1.57 7.20
CA PHE A 182 9.12 2.43 8.27
C PHE A 182 10.47 1.95 8.80
N SER A 183 11.34 2.87 9.19
CA SER A 183 12.51 2.53 10.00
C SER A 183 12.09 1.94 11.35
N ALA A 184 13.02 1.26 12.03
CA ALA A 184 12.73 0.61 13.32
C ALA A 184 12.15 1.57 14.38
N ASP A 185 12.64 2.81 14.39
CA ASP A 185 12.23 3.93 15.25
C ASP A 185 11.07 4.76 14.68
N ALA A 186 10.54 4.39 13.51
CA ALA A 186 9.50 5.09 12.78
C ALA A 186 9.81 6.55 12.40
N SER A 187 11.07 6.98 12.47
CA SER A 187 11.50 8.34 12.08
C SER A 187 11.55 8.55 10.56
N ARG A 188 11.61 7.47 9.79
CA ARG A 188 11.61 7.47 8.33
C ARG A 188 10.45 6.65 7.80
N LEU A 189 9.66 7.26 6.93
CA LEU A 189 8.76 6.62 5.98
C LEU A 189 9.51 6.35 4.67
N ILE A 190 9.35 5.15 4.12
CA ILE A 190 9.97 4.70 2.88
C ILE A 190 8.87 4.19 1.96
N LEU A 191 8.73 4.76 0.77
CA LEU A 191 7.83 4.30 -0.28
C LEU A 191 8.47 3.12 -1.03
N CYS A 192 7.72 2.03 -1.21
CA CYS A 192 8.13 0.84 -1.94
C CYS A 192 7.17 0.49 -3.07
N ASP A 193 7.45 -0.62 -3.75
CA ASP A 193 6.61 -1.19 -4.81
C ASP A 193 6.48 -0.33 -6.08
N LEU A 194 7.64 -0.04 -6.69
CA LEU A 194 7.74 0.80 -7.90
C LEU A 194 7.45 0.03 -9.21
N GLU A 195 6.58 -0.96 -9.17
CA GLU A 195 6.24 -1.80 -10.33
C GLU A 195 5.58 -0.96 -11.45
N SER A 196 4.68 -0.04 -11.09
CA SER A 196 4.00 0.92 -11.97
C SER A 196 3.35 0.33 -13.25
N ARG A 197 3.11 -0.99 -13.27
CA ARG A 197 2.45 -1.71 -14.37
C ARG A 197 0.95 -1.81 -14.12
N TRP A 198 0.60 -2.23 -12.91
CA TRP A 198 -0.76 -2.30 -12.38
C TRP A 198 -0.84 -1.44 -11.12
N GLY A 199 -2.04 -1.04 -10.72
CA GLY A 199 -2.24 -0.37 -9.43
C GLY A 199 -3.71 -0.28 -9.06
N GLU A 200 -3.97 -0.06 -7.78
CA GLU A 200 -5.30 0.17 -7.23
C GLU A 200 -5.54 1.68 -7.04
N CYS A 201 -5.18 2.51 -8.04
CA CYS A 201 -5.43 3.94 -7.98
C CYS A 201 -6.93 4.21 -7.85
N GLN A 202 -7.32 4.93 -6.79
CA GLN A 202 -8.72 5.20 -6.49
C GLN A 202 -9.20 6.55 -7.03
N ALA A 203 -8.34 7.25 -7.79
CA ALA A 203 -8.71 8.51 -8.41
C ALA A 203 -9.84 8.27 -9.44
N PRO A 204 -10.93 9.05 -9.44
CA PRO A 204 -12.11 8.79 -10.28
C PRO A 204 -11.81 8.68 -11.79
N GLU A 205 -10.82 9.45 -12.26
CA GLU A 205 -10.38 9.44 -13.65
C GLU A 205 -9.53 8.21 -14.03
N ALA A 206 -8.90 7.57 -13.05
CA ALA A 206 -8.01 6.43 -13.23
C ALA A 206 -8.72 5.09 -13.04
N SER A 207 -9.78 5.07 -12.22
CA SER A 207 -10.53 3.87 -11.83
C SER A 207 -11.49 3.35 -12.90
N SER A 208 -11.62 4.02 -14.04
CA SER A 208 -12.63 3.70 -15.06
C SER A 208 -12.18 2.69 -16.13
N ASP A 209 -10.88 2.47 -16.33
CA ASP A 209 -10.34 1.73 -17.50
C ASP A 209 -9.33 0.60 -17.18
N GLY A 210 -9.39 0.01 -15.98
CA GLY A 210 -8.74 -1.29 -15.73
C GLY A 210 -7.19 -1.30 -15.82
N GLY A 211 -6.51 -0.19 -15.51
CA GLY A 211 -5.09 -0.20 -15.16
C GLY A 211 -4.08 -0.51 -16.27
N HIS A 212 -4.45 -0.39 -17.55
CA HIS A 212 -3.50 -0.54 -18.66
C HIS A 212 -2.77 0.77 -19.02
N GLU A 213 -1.66 0.68 -19.77
CA GLU A 213 -1.01 1.84 -20.39
C GLU A 213 -2.04 2.64 -21.22
N GLY A 214 -2.21 3.93 -20.92
CA GLY A 214 -3.19 4.81 -21.57
C GLY A 214 -4.44 5.14 -20.74
N SER A 215 -4.58 4.56 -19.55
CA SER A 215 -5.70 4.76 -18.61
C SER A 215 -5.84 6.17 -18.00
N GLY A 216 -5.10 7.16 -18.49
CA GLY A 216 -5.23 8.56 -18.05
C GLY A 216 -4.56 8.89 -16.71
N TRP A 217 -3.66 8.04 -16.22
CA TRP A 217 -3.05 8.22 -14.89
C TRP A 217 -2.04 9.36 -14.95
N THR A 218 -2.08 10.23 -13.95
CA THR A 218 -1.23 11.41 -13.88
C THR A 218 -0.60 11.55 -12.51
N ALA A 219 0.35 12.47 -12.38
CA ALA A 219 0.84 12.91 -11.07
C ALA A 219 -0.31 13.33 -10.13
N GLN A 220 -1.40 13.90 -10.66
CA GLN A 220 -2.56 14.30 -9.87
C GLN A 220 -3.38 13.10 -9.37
N SER A 221 -3.28 11.94 -10.02
CA SER A 221 -3.89 10.70 -9.55
C SER A 221 -3.14 10.19 -8.31
N ASP A 222 -1.80 10.26 -8.29
CA ASP A 222 -1.03 9.99 -7.06
C ASP A 222 -1.41 10.98 -5.94
N ILE A 223 -1.66 12.27 -6.24
CA ILE A 223 -2.11 13.25 -5.23
C ILE A 223 -3.44 12.85 -4.61
N TYR A 224 -4.38 12.29 -5.38
CA TYR A 224 -5.63 11.78 -4.83
C TYR A 224 -5.36 10.67 -3.80
N ASP A 225 -4.47 9.75 -4.13
CA ASP A 225 -4.09 8.63 -3.27
C ASP A 225 -3.27 9.05 -2.05
N VAL A 226 -2.60 10.21 -2.06
CA VAL A 226 -2.06 10.81 -0.82
C VAL A 226 -3.18 11.04 0.21
N GLY A 227 -4.36 11.47 -0.23
CA GLY A 227 -5.53 11.61 0.66
C GLY A 227 -5.95 10.28 1.28
N ASN A 228 -5.97 9.20 0.49
CA ASN A 228 -6.23 7.85 0.98
C ASN A 228 -5.15 7.37 1.96
N CYS A 229 -3.87 7.64 1.67
CA CYS A 229 -2.77 7.34 2.59
C CYS A 229 -2.92 8.08 3.93
N ILE A 230 -3.22 9.38 3.92
CA ILE A 230 -3.44 10.16 5.16
C ILE A 230 -4.61 9.58 5.95
N ARG A 231 -5.72 9.26 5.27
CA ARG A 231 -6.90 8.62 5.89
C ARG A 231 -6.52 7.30 6.56
N ASN A 232 -5.80 6.44 5.85
CA ASN A 232 -5.33 5.14 6.35
C ASN A 232 -4.34 5.29 7.51
N MET A 233 -3.42 6.27 7.47
CA MET A 233 -2.51 6.58 8.58
C MET A 233 -3.28 7.01 9.84
N ALA A 234 -4.32 7.84 9.69
CA ALA A 234 -5.11 8.35 10.80
C ALA A 234 -5.98 7.27 11.45
N TYR A 235 -6.49 6.31 10.67
CA TYR A 235 -7.28 5.19 11.20
C TYR A 235 -6.44 3.98 11.61
N GLY A 236 -5.18 3.92 11.18
CA GLY A 236 -4.26 2.84 11.50
C GLY A 236 -4.75 1.50 10.97
N ASN A 237 -4.85 0.50 11.87
CA ASN A 237 -5.33 -0.85 11.57
C ASN A 237 -6.86 -1.00 11.72
N ASN A 238 -7.63 0.09 11.86
CA ASN A 238 -9.07 -0.05 11.82
C ASN A 238 -9.50 -0.49 10.41
N PRO A 239 -10.35 -1.52 10.29
CA PRO A 239 -10.95 -1.88 9.02
C PRO A 239 -11.69 -0.65 8.51
N ILE A 240 -11.24 -0.08 7.40
CA ILE A 240 -11.98 0.98 6.72
C ILE A 240 -12.97 0.25 5.84
N THR A 241 -14.19 0.12 6.35
CA THR A 241 -15.30 -0.37 5.56
C THR A 241 -15.82 0.75 4.66
N PRO A 242 -16.08 0.49 3.36
CA PRO A 242 -16.72 1.48 2.48
C PRO A 242 -18.13 1.85 2.95
N PHE A 243 -18.70 1.09 3.90
CA PHE A 243 -20.05 1.31 4.43
C PHE A 243 -20.12 2.36 5.54
N ILE A 244 -18.98 2.83 6.08
CA ILE A 244 -18.96 3.88 7.11
C ILE A 244 -17.94 4.94 6.71
N GLU A 245 -18.43 6.05 6.16
CA GLU A 245 -17.59 7.22 5.96
C GLU A 245 -17.26 7.84 7.32
N ARG A 246 -15.97 7.78 7.67
CA ARG A 246 -15.46 8.46 8.85
C ARG A 246 -14.66 9.68 8.39
N PRO A 247 -14.91 10.87 8.96
CA PRO A 247 -14.06 12.03 8.75
C PRO A 247 -12.73 11.82 9.50
N VAL A 248 -11.64 12.07 8.82
CA VAL A 248 -10.29 12.14 9.38
C VAL A 248 -10.30 13.24 10.44
N PRO A 249 -9.69 13.03 11.62
CA PRO A 249 -9.63 14.06 12.64
C PRO A 249 -9.01 15.36 12.12
N ALA A 250 -9.58 16.50 12.51
CA ALA A 250 -8.94 17.78 12.31
C ALA A 250 -7.54 17.76 12.97
N PRO A 251 -6.53 18.39 12.35
CA PRO A 251 -6.61 19.28 11.18
C PRO A 251 -6.38 18.59 9.83
N LEU A 252 -6.22 17.26 9.79
CA LEU A 252 -5.85 16.53 8.57
C LEU A 252 -6.98 16.44 7.53
N GLN A 253 -8.25 16.54 7.95
CA GLN A 253 -9.40 16.46 7.03
C GLN A 253 -9.30 17.44 5.85
N GLY A 254 -8.96 18.71 6.11
CA GLY A 254 -8.90 19.72 5.04
C GLY A 254 -7.82 19.42 3.98
N ILE A 255 -6.79 18.68 4.36
CA ILE A 255 -5.73 18.21 3.46
C ILE A 255 -6.26 17.05 2.61
N VAL A 256 -6.93 16.09 3.26
CA VAL A 256 -7.57 14.95 2.58
C VAL A 256 -8.60 15.45 1.56
N ASP A 257 -9.47 16.38 1.95
CA ASP A 257 -10.48 16.96 1.06
C ASP A 257 -9.87 17.66 -0.16
N ALA A 258 -8.74 18.36 0.03
CA ALA A 258 -8.05 19.02 -1.08
C ALA A 258 -7.42 18.01 -2.05
N CYS A 259 -6.79 16.95 -1.53
CA CYS A 259 -6.25 15.86 -2.34
C CYS A 259 -7.35 15.13 -3.13
N GLN A 260 -8.52 14.92 -2.50
CA GLN A 260 -9.60 14.10 -3.04
C GLN A 260 -10.65 14.86 -3.85
N ARG A 261 -10.29 16.04 -4.38
CA ARG A 261 -11.16 16.77 -5.32
C ARG A 261 -11.40 15.92 -6.57
N GLU A 262 -12.65 15.92 -7.02
CA GLU A 262 -13.13 15.08 -8.13
C GLU A 262 -12.29 15.30 -9.40
N LYS A 263 -12.08 16.57 -9.76
CA LYS A 263 -11.32 16.94 -10.95
C LYS A 263 -9.81 17.03 -10.65
N PRO A 264 -8.93 16.36 -11.43
CA PRO A 264 -7.49 16.37 -11.20
C PRO A 264 -6.85 17.75 -11.12
N GLN A 265 -7.30 18.69 -11.95
CA GLN A 265 -6.80 20.06 -11.99
C GLN A 265 -7.15 20.89 -10.75
N ASP A 266 -8.16 20.47 -9.99
CA ASP A 266 -8.54 21.17 -8.77
C ASP A 266 -7.71 20.70 -7.57
N ARG A 267 -6.99 19.56 -7.67
CA ARG A 267 -6.14 19.03 -6.60
C ARG A 267 -4.86 19.88 -6.45
N PRO A 268 -4.33 20.06 -5.23
CA PRO A 268 -3.14 20.86 -5.01
C PRO A 268 -1.91 20.25 -5.69
N SER A 269 -0.98 21.09 -6.12
CA SER A 269 0.39 20.66 -6.44
C SER A 269 1.12 20.17 -5.19
N ILE A 270 2.21 19.43 -5.37
CA ILE A 270 3.07 18.97 -4.25
C ILE A 270 3.52 20.15 -3.38
N SER A 271 3.91 21.27 -4.00
CA SER A 271 4.37 22.46 -3.29
C SER A 271 3.24 23.10 -2.45
N GLU A 272 2.03 23.21 -2.99
CA GLU A 272 0.86 23.72 -2.25
C GLU A 272 0.49 22.78 -1.11
N LEU A 273 0.49 21.47 -1.36
CA LEU A 273 0.19 20.46 -0.36
C LEU A 273 1.21 20.49 0.79
N ARG A 274 2.50 20.70 0.48
CA ARG A 274 3.55 20.91 1.48
C ARG A 274 3.27 22.13 2.35
N LEU A 275 2.79 23.24 1.78
CA LEU A 275 2.40 24.43 2.55
C LEU A 275 1.21 24.13 3.45
N MET A 276 0.19 23.41 2.96
CA MET A 276 -0.97 23.00 3.77
C MET A 276 -0.55 22.17 4.98
N VAL A 277 0.33 21.17 4.78
CA VAL A 277 0.85 20.32 5.85
C VAL A 277 1.69 21.12 6.85
N ASN A 278 2.53 22.05 6.37
CA ASN A 278 3.33 22.90 7.24
C ASN A 278 2.50 23.86 8.09
N ASN A 279 1.36 24.34 7.58
CA ASN A 279 0.46 25.27 8.27
C ASN A 279 -0.49 24.59 9.27
N ILE A 280 -0.44 23.25 9.40
CA ILE A 280 -1.11 22.56 10.49
C ILE A 280 -0.62 23.12 11.83
N VAL A 281 -1.55 23.66 12.62
CA VAL A 281 -1.33 24.10 14.01
C VAL A 281 -1.59 22.91 14.94
N GLU A 282 -0.70 22.73 15.92
CA GLU A 282 -0.78 21.70 16.96
C GLU A 282 -1.87 21.99 18.01
#